data_AF-A0A3A5WAB9-F1
#
_entry.id   AF-A0A3A5WAB9-F1
#
_cell.length_a   1.000
_cell.length_b   1.000
_cell.length_c   1.000
_cell.angle_alpha   90.00
_cell.angle_beta   90.00
_cell.angle_gamma   90.00
#
_symmetry.space_group_name_H-M   'P 1'
#
loop_
_entity.id
_entity.type
_entity.pdbx_description
1 polymer ?
#
loop_
_entity_poly.entity_id
_entity_poly.type
_entity_poly.pdbx_seq_one_letter_code
_entity_poly.pdbx_strand_id
1 'polypeptide(L)'
;MTQDENWHGRCLGNCGKVELNQKPKKGLCPNCGNYCAPAVVASKSQARELARKSWKAVPCTIAVEAIQKLDLVVAAPTSELLADLKKITRPRNDVATAGHLIAHRHILGRSGFSNGDFKSRSRLRLALRRGPSSPFFPRPSLQTSPEVMGKLIEAELQLRAARRCLKMLSLDSQRLVFQHPVLGVNVNVEIDGQSDDLPVELKTVVTLDKVPCKIFGIMMQLAGQAIAKGVDSGILIIAERDGERLTALCVSGLTEFHLKNIQRWVSEASQEGALA
;
A
#
# COMPACT_ATOMS: atom_id res chain seq x y z
N MET A 1 12.56 -2.53 31.99
CA MET A 1 12.91 -2.29 30.57
C MET A 1 12.23 -1.01 30.14
N THR A 2 12.99 0.06 29.97
CA THR A 2 12.49 1.37 29.54
C THR A 2 12.09 1.31 28.06
N GLN A 3 10.94 1.90 27.71
CA GLN A 3 10.30 1.82 26.39
C GLN A 3 11.13 2.34 25.19
N ASP A 4 12.32 2.90 25.42
CA ASP A 4 13.17 3.50 24.38
C ASP A 4 14.13 2.51 23.69
N GLU A 5 14.31 1.28 24.19
CA GLU A 5 15.32 0.34 23.66
C GLU A 5 14.87 -0.47 22.42
N ASN A 6 13.62 -0.34 21.95
CA ASN A 6 13.08 -1.16 20.85
C ASN A 6 12.46 -0.34 19.70
N TRP A 7 12.99 0.85 19.40
CA TRP A 7 12.50 1.60 18.23
C TRP A 7 12.94 0.92 16.93
N HIS A 8 11.97 0.59 16.07
CA HIS A 8 12.21 0.12 14.70
C HIS A 8 11.53 1.09 13.73
N GLY A 9 12.23 1.44 12.66
CA GLY A 9 11.67 2.27 11.61
C GLY A 9 12.36 2.07 10.28
N ARG A 10 11.86 2.75 9.26
CA ARG A 10 12.38 2.67 7.90
C ARG A 10 12.63 4.05 7.34
N CYS A 11 13.83 4.28 6.84
CA CYS A 11 14.15 5.46 6.05
C CYS A 11 13.22 5.55 4.83
N LEU A 12 12.53 6.68 4.66
CA LEU A 12 11.66 6.91 3.50
C LEU A 12 12.34 7.65 2.34
N GLY A 13 13.63 7.93 2.48
CA GLY A 13 14.40 8.68 1.50
C GLY A 13 15.34 7.85 0.64
N ASN A 14 16.32 8.55 0.07
CA ASN A 14 17.27 8.07 -0.94
C ASN A 14 18.25 7.02 -0.41
N CYS A 15 18.31 6.79 0.90
CA CYS A 15 19.21 5.81 1.50
C CYS A 15 18.85 4.34 1.21
N GLY A 16 17.90 4.05 0.31
CA GLY A 16 17.52 2.68 -0.03
C GLY A 16 16.65 1.98 1.02
N LYS A 17 15.93 2.74 1.84
CA LYS A 17 15.01 2.21 2.87
C LYS A 17 15.67 1.38 3.98
N VAL A 18 16.87 1.76 4.42
CA VAL A 18 17.56 1.11 5.55
C VAL A 18 16.62 1.02 6.75
N GLU A 19 16.56 -0.19 7.33
CA GLU A 19 15.95 -0.42 8.63
C GLU A 19 16.78 0.26 9.71
N LEU A 20 16.10 1.00 10.56
CA LEU A 20 16.73 1.76 11.60
C LEU A 20 16.28 1.19 12.94
N ASN A 21 17.25 0.81 13.77
CA ASN A 21 17.03 0.25 15.11
C ASN A 21 17.22 1.30 16.21
N GLN A 22 17.41 2.56 15.84
CA GLN A 22 17.57 3.69 16.76
C GLN A 22 16.65 4.83 16.36
N LYS A 23 15.94 5.37 17.35
CA LYS A 23 15.00 6.48 17.15
C LYS A 23 15.74 7.71 16.58
N PRO A 24 15.39 8.17 15.37
CA PRO A 24 16.08 9.29 14.76
C PRO A 24 15.74 10.60 15.47
N LYS A 25 16.74 11.45 15.66
CA LYS A 25 16.55 12.80 16.21
C LYS A 25 15.66 13.60 15.25
N LYS A 26 14.53 14.12 15.75
CA LYS A 26 13.51 14.87 14.96
C LYS A 26 12.81 14.07 13.85
N GLY A 27 12.91 12.74 13.85
CA GLY A 27 12.26 11.89 12.84
C GLY A 27 12.99 11.82 11.48
N LEU A 28 14.20 12.39 11.39
CA LEU A 28 15.03 12.38 10.19
C LEU A 28 16.04 11.23 10.22
N CYS A 29 16.16 10.50 9.12
CA CYS A 29 17.14 9.45 8.92
C CYS A 29 18.55 10.01 9.13
N PRO A 30 19.37 9.39 9.99
CA PRO A 30 20.72 9.89 10.27
C PRO A 30 21.64 9.82 9.04
N ASN A 31 21.35 8.93 8.08
CA ASN A 31 22.18 8.73 6.90
C ASN A 31 21.87 9.71 5.76
N CYS A 32 20.59 10.06 5.54
CA CYS A 32 20.20 10.86 4.37
C CYS A 32 19.29 12.05 4.68
N GLY A 33 19.05 12.36 5.96
CA GLY A 33 18.21 13.49 6.38
C GLY A 33 16.73 13.38 6.02
N ASN A 34 16.28 12.29 5.39
CA ASN A 34 14.89 12.10 5.01
C ASN A 34 14.05 11.50 6.13
N TYR A 35 12.74 11.70 6.10
CA TYR A 35 11.85 11.20 7.16
C TYR A 35 11.84 9.67 7.31
N CYS A 36 11.71 9.21 8.56
CA CYS A 36 11.65 7.79 8.91
C CYS A 36 10.25 7.37 9.33
N ALA A 37 9.70 6.35 8.67
CA ALA A 37 8.48 5.69 9.08
C ALA A 37 8.67 4.94 10.40
N PRO A 38 7.85 5.17 11.44
CA PRO A 38 7.78 4.22 12.54
C PRO A 38 7.27 2.88 12.01
N ALA A 39 7.86 1.80 12.48
CA ALA A 39 7.33 0.47 12.23
C ALA A 39 6.40 0.03 13.35
N VAL A 40 5.52 -0.90 13.04
CA VAL A 40 4.78 -1.68 14.03
C VAL A 40 5.31 -3.10 13.98
N VAL A 41 5.62 -3.63 15.15
CA VAL A 41 6.12 -4.99 15.32
C VAL A 41 4.98 -5.83 15.90
N ALA A 42 4.71 -6.98 15.30
CA ALA A 42 3.72 -7.90 15.83
C ALA A 42 4.13 -8.41 17.21
N SER A 43 3.16 -8.54 18.12
CA SER A 43 3.35 -9.31 19.34
C SER A 43 3.54 -10.80 19.03
N LYS A 44 4.05 -11.57 20.00
CA LYS A 44 4.17 -13.04 19.85
C LYS A 44 2.82 -13.71 19.54
N SER A 45 1.72 -13.24 20.12
CA SER A 45 0.39 -13.80 19.86
C SER A 45 -0.08 -13.48 18.44
N GLN A 46 0.07 -12.23 17.99
CA GLN A 46 -0.27 -11.82 16.63
C GLN A 46 0.56 -12.59 15.59
N ALA A 47 1.86 -12.77 15.82
CA ALA A 47 2.71 -13.53 14.91
C ALA A 47 2.28 -15.00 14.81
N ARG A 48 1.89 -15.63 15.93
CA ARG A 48 1.37 -17.01 15.94
C ARG A 48 0.04 -17.12 15.20
N GLU A 49 -0.86 -16.17 15.42
CA GLU A 49 -2.15 -16.10 14.73
C GLU A 49 -1.94 -15.97 13.22
N LEU A 50 -1.12 -15.01 12.79
CA LEU A 50 -0.80 -14.76 11.39
C LEU A 50 -0.11 -15.95 10.73
N ALA A 51 0.80 -16.64 11.41
CA ALA A 51 1.45 -17.84 10.87
C ALA A 51 0.44 -18.97 10.57
N ARG A 52 -0.58 -19.13 11.43
CA ARG A 52 -1.63 -20.14 11.30
C ARG A 52 -2.78 -19.72 10.38
N LYS A 53 -2.92 -18.42 10.10
CA LYS A 53 -4.00 -17.90 9.27
C LYS A 53 -3.89 -18.44 7.84
N SER A 54 -4.98 -18.98 7.33
CA SER A 54 -5.12 -19.40 5.94
C SER A 54 -6.11 -18.50 5.22
N TRP A 55 -5.87 -18.30 3.93
CA TRP A 55 -6.86 -17.70 3.05
C TRP A 55 -7.24 -18.65 1.91
N LYS A 56 -8.43 -18.46 1.37
CA LYS A 56 -8.94 -19.11 0.17
C LYS A 56 -9.06 -18.05 -0.92
N ALA A 57 -8.35 -18.26 -2.03
CA ALA A 57 -8.50 -17.44 -3.22
C ALA A 57 -9.91 -17.65 -3.80
N VAL A 58 -10.71 -16.59 -3.80
CA VAL A 58 -12.09 -16.60 -4.29
C VAL A 58 -12.37 -15.37 -5.18
N PRO A 59 -13.24 -15.48 -6.20
CA PRO A 59 -13.77 -14.32 -6.89
C PRO A 59 -14.52 -13.38 -5.92
N CYS A 60 -14.54 -12.08 -6.22
CA CYS A 60 -15.28 -11.11 -5.44
C CYS A 60 -16.15 -10.23 -6.35
N THR A 61 -17.38 -10.67 -6.60
CA THR A 61 -18.33 -9.98 -7.49
C THR A 61 -18.62 -8.56 -7.03
N ILE A 62 -18.79 -8.34 -5.73
CA ILE A 62 -19.03 -7.00 -5.15
C ILE A 62 -17.88 -6.03 -5.45
N ALA A 63 -16.62 -6.49 -5.40
CA ALA A 63 -15.48 -5.67 -5.77
C ALA A 63 -15.45 -5.38 -7.27
N VAL A 64 -15.71 -6.40 -8.10
CA VAL A 64 -15.80 -6.25 -9.56
C VAL A 64 -16.85 -5.21 -9.95
N GLU A 65 -18.08 -5.34 -9.44
CA GLU A 65 -19.18 -4.40 -9.69
C GLU A 65 -18.84 -2.99 -9.24
N ALA A 66 -18.19 -2.84 -8.08
CA ALA A 66 -17.82 -1.53 -7.57
C ALA A 66 -16.71 -0.86 -8.39
N ILE A 67 -15.80 -1.64 -8.99
CA ILE A 67 -14.77 -1.13 -9.92
C ILE A 67 -15.41 -0.78 -11.27
N GLN A 68 -16.31 -1.61 -11.80
CA GLN A 68 -16.99 -1.34 -13.06
C GLN A 68 -17.86 -0.08 -13.00
N LYS A 69 -18.43 0.25 -11.84
CA LYS A 69 -19.11 1.54 -11.60
C LYS A 69 -18.20 2.77 -11.69
N LEU A 70 -16.89 2.57 -11.74
CA LEU A 70 -15.89 3.63 -11.95
C LEU A 70 -15.42 3.69 -13.42
N ASP A 71 -16.13 3.02 -14.33
CA ASP A 71 -15.80 2.89 -15.75
C ASP A 71 -14.44 2.18 -16.02
N LEU A 72 -14.02 1.32 -15.09
CA LEU A 72 -12.80 0.53 -15.19
C LEU A 72 -13.11 -0.91 -15.66
N VAL A 73 -12.19 -1.49 -16.43
CA VAL A 73 -12.32 -2.86 -16.93
C VAL A 73 -11.69 -3.82 -15.93
N VAL A 74 -12.40 -4.90 -15.60
CA VAL A 74 -11.91 -5.94 -14.69
C VAL A 74 -11.84 -7.28 -15.42
N ALA A 75 -10.67 -7.91 -15.38
CA ALA A 75 -10.43 -9.25 -15.90
C ALA A 75 -10.10 -10.22 -14.76
N ALA A 76 -10.40 -11.49 -14.99
CA ALA A 76 -9.98 -12.56 -14.10
C ALA A 76 -8.44 -12.66 -14.09
N PRO A 77 -7.82 -12.95 -12.93
CA PRO A 77 -6.40 -13.27 -12.87
C PRO A 77 -6.04 -14.47 -13.76
N THR A 78 -4.80 -14.50 -14.25
CA THR A 78 -4.26 -15.66 -14.99
C THR A 78 -4.21 -16.90 -14.10
N SER A 79 -4.19 -18.08 -14.74
CA SER A 79 -4.16 -19.36 -14.02
C SER A 79 -2.89 -19.50 -13.16
N GLU A 80 -1.80 -18.94 -13.63
CA GLU A 80 -0.49 -18.92 -13.02
C GLU A 80 -0.46 -17.99 -11.79
N LEU A 81 -1.06 -16.80 -11.90
CA LEU A 81 -1.23 -15.90 -10.76
C LEU A 81 -2.12 -16.55 -9.69
N LEU A 82 -3.22 -17.21 -10.07
CA LEU A 82 -4.06 -17.97 -9.14
C LEU A 82 -3.29 -19.10 -8.46
N ALA A 83 -2.39 -19.79 -9.17
CA ALA A 83 -1.55 -20.84 -8.60
C ALA A 83 -0.57 -20.28 -7.56
N ASP A 84 0.03 -19.12 -7.80
CA ASP A 84 0.90 -18.46 -6.83
C ASP A 84 0.13 -17.91 -5.62
N LEU A 85 -1.06 -17.34 -5.84
CA LEU A 85 -1.95 -16.93 -4.76
C LEU A 85 -2.29 -18.11 -3.82
N LYS A 86 -2.63 -19.27 -4.38
CA LYS A 86 -2.87 -20.51 -3.61
C LYS A 86 -1.65 -20.96 -2.80
N LYS A 87 -0.43 -20.66 -3.25
CA LYS A 87 0.77 -20.93 -2.45
C LYS A 87 0.83 -19.96 -1.28
N ILE A 88 0.73 -18.64 -1.54
CA ILE A 88 0.88 -17.62 -0.49
C ILE A 88 -0.22 -17.64 0.57
N THR A 89 -1.42 -18.13 0.23
CA THR A 89 -2.53 -18.18 1.18
C THR A 89 -2.43 -19.29 2.23
N ARG A 90 -1.54 -20.27 2.04
CA ARG A 90 -1.36 -21.39 2.99
C ARG A 90 -0.65 -20.94 4.26
N PRO A 91 -1.02 -21.52 5.43
CA PRO A 91 -0.32 -21.25 6.68
C PRO A 91 1.14 -21.72 6.62
N ARG A 92 1.92 -21.32 7.62
CA ARG A 92 3.31 -21.77 7.80
C ARG A 92 3.49 -22.45 9.16
N ASN A 93 4.33 -23.46 9.18
CA ASN A 93 4.51 -24.34 10.34
C ASN A 93 5.65 -23.91 11.29
N ASP A 94 6.44 -22.89 10.91
CA ASP A 94 7.64 -22.45 11.64
C ASP A 94 7.33 -21.41 12.74
N VAL A 95 6.37 -21.74 13.60
CA VAL A 95 5.84 -20.86 14.66
C VAL A 95 6.93 -20.38 15.65
N ALA A 96 8.06 -21.08 15.74
CA ALA A 96 9.15 -20.83 16.69
C ALA A 96 10.16 -19.75 16.25
N THR A 97 10.27 -19.43 14.96
CA THR A 97 11.16 -18.38 14.42
C THR A 97 10.52 -16.97 14.45
N ALA A 98 9.47 -16.78 15.25
CA ALA A 98 8.57 -15.61 15.29
C ALA A 98 9.18 -14.31 15.88
N GLY A 99 10.46 -14.04 15.60
CA GLY A 99 11.07 -12.74 15.82
C GLY A 99 10.70 -11.78 14.70
N HIS A 100 9.83 -10.81 15.02
CA HIS A 100 9.61 -9.55 14.31
C HIS A 100 8.95 -9.63 12.92
N LEU A 101 7.62 -9.90 12.87
CA LEU A 101 6.82 -9.38 11.75
C LEU A 101 6.79 -7.86 11.89
N ILE A 102 7.47 -7.18 10.98
CA ILE A 102 7.63 -5.74 10.98
C ILE A 102 6.79 -5.19 9.83
N ALA A 103 5.81 -4.34 10.15
CA ALA A 103 5.06 -3.59 9.17
C ALA A 103 5.36 -2.11 9.30
N HIS A 104 5.88 -1.49 8.24
CA HIS A 104 6.23 -0.07 8.26
C HIS A 104 4.98 0.79 8.04
N ARG A 105 4.80 1.84 8.85
CA ARG A 105 3.70 2.78 8.66
C ARG A 105 4.04 3.75 7.53
N HIS A 106 3.04 4.10 6.73
CA HIS A 106 3.20 5.17 5.76
C HIS A 106 3.18 6.50 6.52
N ILE A 107 4.16 7.35 6.26
CA ILE A 107 4.15 8.74 6.74
C ILE A 107 3.56 9.63 5.66
N LEU A 108 2.66 10.52 6.09
CA LEU A 108 2.20 11.64 5.30
C LEU A 108 3.31 12.70 5.25
N GLY A 109 3.72 13.11 4.05
CA GLY A 109 4.66 14.23 3.82
C GLY A 109 6.15 13.86 3.65
N ARG A 110 6.44 12.83 2.88
CA ARG A 110 7.76 12.74 2.21
C ARG A 110 8.00 14.04 1.41
N SER A 111 9.25 14.46 1.18
CA SER A 111 9.52 15.63 0.34
C SER A 111 8.87 15.46 -1.05
N GLY A 112 8.03 16.41 -1.45
CA GLY A 112 7.25 16.34 -2.69
C GLY A 112 5.93 15.56 -2.55
N PHE A 113 5.34 15.18 -3.68
CA PHE A 113 4.06 14.50 -3.69
C PHE A 113 4.24 12.99 -3.49
N SER A 114 3.27 12.36 -2.83
CA SER A 114 3.15 10.91 -2.73
C SER A 114 1.88 10.43 -3.40
N ASN A 115 1.87 9.19 -3.89
CA ASN A 115 0.68 8.60 -4.50
C ASN A 115 -0.55 8.63 -3.55
N GLY A 116 -0.30 8.59 -2.23
CA GLY A 116 -1.35 8.70 -1.22
C GLY A 116 -2.11 10.03 -1.24
N ASP A 117 -1.48 11.11 -1.71
CA ASP A 117 -2.07 12.44 -1.81
C ASP A 117 -3.13 12.50 -2.92
N PHE A 118 -3.06 11.61 -3.91
CA PHE A 118 -3.97 11.55 -5.06
C PHE A 118 -5.19 10.65 -4.82
N LYS A 119 -5.35 10.06 -3.63
CA LYS A 119 -6.46 9.14 -3.32
C LYS A 119 -7.83 9.82 -3.19
N SER A 120 -7.84 11.12 -2.94
CA SER A 120 -9.06 11.90 -2.82
C SER A 120 -8.78 13.38 -3.06
N ARG A 121 -9.80 14.11 -3.53
CA ARG A 121 -9.76 15.58 -3.67
C ARG A 121 -9.27 16.27 -2.40
N SER A 122 -9.76 15.87 -1.23
CA SER A 122 -9.39 16.46 0.06
C SER A 122 -7.89 16.29 0.38
N ARG A 123 -7.31 15.13 0.06
CA ARG A 123 -5.88 14.87 0.25
C ARG A 123 -5.04 15.63 -0.75
N LEU A 124 -5.46 15.69 -2.02
CA LEU A 124 -4.76 16.44 -3.05
C LEU A 124 -4.73 17.92 -2.70
N ARG A 125 -5.88 18.49 -2.32
CA ARG A 125 -5.96 19.88 -1.86
C ARG A 125 -5.05 20.16 -0.66
N LEU A 126 -5.02 19.25 0.32
CA LEU A 126 -4.12 19.39 1.45
C LEU A 126 -2.65 19.31 1.03
N ALA A 127 -2.29 18.43 0.10
CA ALA A 127 -0.93 18.32 -0.41
C ALA A 127 -0.49 19.57 -1.19
N LEU A 128 -1.35 20.10 -2.05
CA LEU A 128 -1.09 21.35 -2.80
C LEU A 128 -0.85 22.54 -1.86
N ARG A 129 -1.54 22.59 -0.70
CA ARG A 129 -1.36 23.65 0.31
C ARG A 129 -0.13 23.49 1.20
N ARG A 130 0.49 22.30 1.27
CA ARG A 130 1.57 22.03 2.25
C ARG A 130 2.87 22.78 1.97
N GLY A 131 3.07 23.31 0.76
CA GLY A 131 4.34 23.96 0.38
C GLY A 131 5.57 23.07 0.68
N PRO A 132 6.77 23.63 0.87
CA PRO A 132 7.97 22.87 1.25
C PRO A 132 8.04 22.48 2.74
N SER A 133 7.06 22.86 3.55
CA SER A 133 7.09 22.67 5.02
C SER A 133 6.99 21.19 5.46
N SER A 134 7.82 20.82 6.44
CA SER A 134 7.87 19.50 7.07
C SER A 134 6.50 19.01 7.53
N PRO A 135 6.15 17.72 7.32
CA PRO A 135 4.88 17.22 7.80
C PRO A 135 4.86 16.94 9.30
N PHE A 136 3.62 16.86 9.78
CA PHE A 136 3.26 16.32 11.07
C PHE A 136 3.42 14.78 11.08
N PHE A 137 4.15 14.26 12.06
CA PHE A 137 4.29 12.81 12.30
C PHE A 137 3.29 12.35 13.34
N PRO A 138 2.17 11.72 12.95
CA PRO A 138 1.26 11.15 13.93
C PRO A 138 2.00 10.08 14.74
N ARG A 139 1.75 10.04 16.06
CA ARG A 139 2.27 8.99 16.94
C ARG A 139 1.88 7.60 16.40
N PRO A 140 2.70 6.55 16.68
CA PRO A 140 2.30 5.17 16.45
C PRO A 140 0.90 4.94 17.00
N SER A 141 0.00 4.39 16.18
CA SER A 141 -1.31 3.92 16.66
C SER A 141 -1.09 2.80 17.68
N LEU A 142 -2.10 2.56 18.53
CA LEU A 142 -2.12 1.39 19.42
C LEU A 142 -1.80 0.13 18.60
N GLN A 143 -0.86 -0.69 19.07
CA GLN A 143 -0.37 -1.90 18.39
C GLN A 143 -1.46 -2.95 18.11
N THR A 144 -2.64 -2.77 18.70
CA THR A 144 -3.82 -3.62 18.55
C THR A 144 -4.88 -3.04 17.60
N SER A 145 -4.62 -1.89 16.96
CA SER A 145 -5.64 -1.26 16.12
C SER A 145 -5.95 -2.10 14.87
N PRO A 146 -7.19 -2.02 14.33
CA PRO A 146 -7.58 -2.76 13.13
C PRO A 146 -6.72 -2.42 11.88
N GLU A 147 -6.17 -1.21 11.83
CA GLU A 147 -5.26 -0.75 10.78
C GLU A 147 -3.88 -1.39 10.88
N VAL A 148 -3.37 -1.54 12.11
CA VAL A 148 -2.11 -2.24 12.36
C VAL A 148 -2.22 -3.69 11.93
N MET A 149 -3.31 -4.37 12.30
CA MET A 149 -3.48 -5.77 11.92
C MET A 149 -3.57 -5.94 10.40
N GLY A 150 -4.20 -5.02 9.68
CA GLY A 150 -4.18 -5.00 8.22
C GLY A 150 -2.76 -4.91 7.66
N LYS A 151 -1.92 -4.04 8.23
CA LYS A 151 -0.51 -3.90 7.86
C LYS A 151 0.33 -5.14 8.20
N LEU A 152 0.06 -5.80 9.32
CA LEU A 152 0.74 -7.05 9.67
C LEU A 152 0.35 -8.21 8.75
N ILE A 153 -0.90 -8.25 8.25
CA ILE A 153 -1.32 -9.22 7.24
C ILE A 153 -0.60 -8.97 5.91
N GLU A 154 -0.49 -7.71 5.48
CA GLU A 154 0.28 -7.35 4.27
C GLU A 154 1.72 -7.85 4.39
N ALA A 155 2.38 -7.61 5.53
CA ALA A 155 3.74 -8.08 5.80
C ALA A 155 3.86 -9.62 5.87
N GLU A 156 2.88 -10.32 6.45
CA GLU A 156 2.87 -11.79 6.49
C GLU A 156 2.71 -12.39 5.08
N LEU A 157 1.87 -11.80 4.22
CA LEU A 157 1.72 -12.24 2.83
C LEU A 157 3.01 -12.01 2.02
N GLN A 158 3.69 -10.87 2.23
CA GLN A 158 5.02 -10.61 1.65
C GLN A 158 6.06 -11.64 2.11
N LEU A 159 6.13 -11.91 3.41
CA LEU A 159 7.04 -12.93 3.98
C LEU A 159 6.78 -14.31 3.36
N ARG A 160 5.50 -14.66 3.20
CA ARG A 160 5.09 -15.93 2.59
C ARG A 160 5.48 -16.00 1.11
N ALA A 161 5.35 -14.90 0.37
CA ALA A 161 5.77 -14.83 -1.02
C ALA A 161 7.28 -15.02 -1.16
N ALA A 162 8.08 -14.31 -0.37
CA ALA A 162 9.55 -14.38 -0.41
C ALA A 162 10.11 -15.78 -0.11
N ARG A 163 9.40 -16.60 0.68
CA ARG A 163 9.80 -17.96 1.05
C ARG A 163 9.33 -19.04 0.08
N ARG A 164 8.53 -18.68 -0.92
CA ARG A 164 7.89 -19.64 -1.83
C ARG A 164 8.42 -19.43 -3.25
N CYS A 165 8.55 -20.51 -4.00
CA CYS A 165 8.90 -20.43 -5.41
C CYS A 165 7.64 -20.03 -6.21
N LEU A 166 7.45 -18.73 -6.36
CA LEU A 166 6.39 -18.12 -7.17
C LEU A 166 6.90 -17.95 -8.60
N LYS A 167 6.01 -18.07 -9.58
CA LYS A 167 6.33 -17.95 -11.01
C LYS A 167 6.01 -16.56 -11.55
N MET A 168 4.85 -16.05 -11.15
CA MET A 168 4.23 -14.82 -11.63
C MET A 168 4.33 -13.70 -10.61
N LEU A 169 4.03 -14.02 -9.35
CA LEU A 169 3.86 -13.01 -8.31
C LEU A 169 5.17 -12.80 -7.55
N SER A 170 5.68 -11.58 -7.53
CA SER A 170 6.62 -11.11 -6.51
C SER A 170 5.92 -10.08 -5.64
N LEU A 171 6.10 -10.16 -4.32
CA LEU A 171 5.65 -9.14 -3.37
C LEU A 171 6.83 -8.34 -2.79
N ASP A 172 7.85 -8.13 -3.62
CA ASP A 172 9.00 -7.29 -3.28
C ASP A 172 8.66 -5.83 -3.59
N SER A 173 8.55 -5.01 -2.55
CA SER A 173 8.05 -3.63 -2.72
C SER A 173 9.05 -2.73 -3.44
N GLN A 174 8.66 -2.15 -4.56
CA GLN A 174 9.51 -1.24 -5.35
C GLN A 174 9.10 0.21 -5.12
N ARG A 175 10.08 1.12 -5.19
CA ARG A 175 9.84 2.56 -5.22
C ARG A 175 10.01 3.06 -6.64
N LEU A 176 9.06 3.85 -7.08
CA LEU A 176 9.04 4.47 -8.39
C LEU A 176 8.79 5.96 -8.21
N VAL A 177 9.21 6.73 -9.19
CA VAL A 177 8.89 8.15 -9.29
C VAL A 177 8.42 8.39 -10.71
N PHE A 178 7.35 9.16 -10.87
CA PHE A 178 6.92 9.66 -12.16
C PHE A 178 6.63 11.15 -12.09
N GLN A 179 6.78 11.83 -13.22
CA GLN A 179 6.31 13.22 -13.36
C GLN A 179 4.82 13.20 -13.68
N HIS A 180 4.00 13.84 -12.84
CA HIS A 180 2.56 13.79 -12.98
C HIS A 180 2.10 14.54 -14.23
N PRO A 181 1.41 13.90 -15.20
CA PRO A 181 1.12 14.51 -16.50
C PRO A 181 0.30 15.81 -16.42
N VAL A 182 -0.61 15.92 -15.45
CA VAL A 182 -1.48 17.09 -15.28
C VAL A 182 -0.82 18.20 -14.45
N LEU A 183 0.03 17.84 -13.49
CA LEU A 183 0.51 18.78 -12.47
C LEU A 183 1.97 19.19 -12.69
N GLY A 184 2.72 18.48 -13.54
CA GLY A 184 4.15 18.71 -13.77
C GLY A 184 5.06 18.36 -12.59
N VAL A 185 4.51 17.86 -11.47
CA VAL A 185 5.24 17.57 -10.23
C VAL A 185 5.73 16.12 -10.16
N ASN A 186 6.85 15.89 -9.49
CA ASN A 186 7.30 14.53 -9.20
C ASN A 186 6.44 13.88 -8.10
N VAL A 187 5.95 12.67 -8.39
CA VAL A 187 5.12 11.87 -7.48
C VAL A 187 5.86 10.60 -7.13
N ASN A 188 6.07 10.41 -5.82
CA ASN A 188 6.66 9.21 -5.26
C ASN A 188 5.60 8.12 -5.12
N VAL A 189 5.91 6.95 -5.67
CA VAL A 189 5.04 5.79 -5.66
C VAL A 189 5.76 4.60 -5.04
N GLU A 190 4.99 3.77 -4.35
CA GLU A 190 5.45 2.51 -3.80
C GLU A 190 4.43 1.46 -4.22
N ILE A 191 4.91 0.38 -4.85
CA ILE A 191 4.11 -0.80 -5.22
C ILE A 191 4.42 -1.90 -4.22
N ASP A 192 3.42 -2.72 -3.90
CA ASP A 192 3.60 -3.82 -2.94
C ASP A 192 4.26 -5.04 -3.59
N GLY A 193 4.23 -5.13 -4.92
CA GLY A 193 4.83 -6.19 -5.70
C GLY A 193 4.68 -5.98 -7.21
N GLN A 194 4.93 -7.04 -7.97
CA GLN A 194 4.77 -7.08 -9.42
C GLN A 194 4.31 -8.46 -9.92
N SER A 195 3.69 -8.48 -11.11
CA SER A 195 3.37 -9.70 -11.86
C SER A 195 3.24 -9.36 -13.34
N ASP A 196 4.06 -9.99 -14.20
CA ASP A 196 4.19 -9.69 -15.64
C ASP A 196 4.24 -8.17 -15.93
N ASP A 197 5.21 -7.50 -15.32
CA ASP A 197 5.43 -6.04 -15.36
C ASP A 197 4.31 -5.15 -14.79
N LEU A 198 3.14 -5.71 -14.50
CA LEU A 198 2.05 -4.99 -13.86
C LEU A 198 2.36 -4.73 -12.38
N PRO A 199 2.05 -3.53 -11.86
CA PRO A 199 2.15 -3.26 -10.43
C PRO A 199 1.12 -4.09 -9.66
N VAL A 200 1.53 -4.64 -8.53
CA VAL A 200 0.65 -5.30 -7.57
C VAL A 200 0.42 -4.37 -6.37
N GLU A 201 -0.85 -4.17 -6.05
CA GLU A 201 -1.31 -3.49 -4.83
C GLU A 201 -1.97 -4.50 -3.90
N LEU A 202 -1.48 -4.57 -2.66
CA LEU A 202 -2.03 -5.44 -1.63
C LEU A 202 -2.84 -4.62 -0.63
N LYS A 203 -4.09 -5.03 -0.41
CA LYS A 203 -4.99 -4.38 0.54
C LYS A 203 -5.63 -5.38 1.48
N THR A 204 -6.00 -4.84 2.64
CA THR A 204 -6.77 -5.57 3.64
C THR A 204 -8.06 -4.84 3.95
N VAL A 205 -9.11 -5.62 4.16
CA VAL A 205 -10.43 -5.14 4.58
C VAL A 205 -10.95 -6.00 5.72
N VAL A 206 -11.88 -5.46 6.51
CA VAL A 206 -12.54 -6.21 7.59
C VAL A 206 -13.19 -7.47 7.01
N THR A 207 -14.09 -7.23 6.05
CA THR A 207 -14.70 -8.23 5.17
C THR A 207 -14.72 -7.68 3.73
N LEU A 208 -14.73 -8.58 2.74
CA LEU A 208 -14.79 -8.20 1.32
C LEU A 208 -16.04 -7.38 0.99
N ASP A 209 -17.12 -7.54 1.75
CA ASP A 209 -18.36 -6.80 1.54
C ASP A 209 -18.22 -5.29 1.83
N LYS A 210 -17.13 -4.89 2.52
CA LYS A 210 -16.79 -3.48 2.78
C LYS A 210 -15.87 -2.86 1.73
N VAL A 211 -15.46 -3.61 0.71
CA VAL A 211 -14.60 -3.10 -0.38
C VAL A 211 -15.20 -1.89 -1.10
N PRO A 212 -16.51 -1.83 -1.44
CA PRO A 212 -17.07 -0.69 -2.17
C PRO A 212 -16.84 0.66 -1.49
N CYS A 213 -16.84 0.70 -0.15
CA CYS A 213 -16.64 1.94 0.61
C CYS A 213 -15.24 2.55 0.44
N LYS A 214 -14.27 1.78 -0.04
CA LYS A 214 -12.87 2.20 -0.17
C LYS A 214 -12.36 2.12 -1.61
N ILE A 215 -13.13 1.52 -2.52
CA ILE A 215 -12.64 1.10 -3.83
C ILE A 215 -12.09 2.27 -4.65
N PHE A 216 -12.75 3.43 -4.62
CA PHE A 216 -12.32 4.61 -5.35
C PHE A 216 -10.88 5.02 -4.98
N GLY A 217 -10.60 5.14 -3.68
CA GLY A 217 -9.26 5.51 -3.21
C GLY A 217 -8.21 4.41 -3.42
N ILE A 218 -8.63 3.14 -3.52
CA ILE A 218 -7.76 2.02 -3.90
C ILE A 218 -7.42 2.11 -5.39
N MET A 219 -8.40 2.36 -6.26
CA MET A 219 -8.20 2.52 -7.71
C MET A 219 -7.31 3.72 -8.03
N MET A 220 -7.50 4.87 -7.37
CA MET A 220 -6.59 6.01 -7.54
C MET A 220 -5.14 5.66 -7.16
N GLN A 221 -4.95 4.84 -6.11
CA GLN A 221 -3.62 4.39 -5.74
C GLN A 221 -3.03 3.45 -6.80
N LEU A 222 -3.79 2.43 -7.20
CA LEU A 222 -3.35 1.47 -8.22
C LEU A 222 -3.04 2.17 -9.55
N ALA A 223 -3.81 3.18 -9.91
CA ALA A 223 -3.59 3.95 -11.12
C ALA A 223 -2.30 4.77 -11.10
N GLY A 224 -2.00 5.46 -10.00
CA GLY A 224 -0.69 6.12 -9.87
C GLY A 224 0.49 5.16 -9.93
N GLN A 225 0.30 3.88 -9.57
CA GLN A 225 1.30 2.82 -9.73
C GLN A 225 1.43 2.34 -11.16
N ALA A 226 0.32 2.17 -11.87
CA ALA A 226 0.30 1.82 -13.29
C ALA A 226 1.02 2.89 -14.12
N ILE A 227 0.70 4.17 -13.90
CA ILE A 227 1.38 5.30 -14.54
C ILE A 227 2.89 5.28 -14.27
N ALA A 228 3.29 5.03 -13.02
CA ALA A 228 4.71 4.96 -12.66
C ALA A 228 5.46 3.78 -13.30
N LYS A 229 4.74 2.71 -13.67
CA LYS A 229 5.26 1.56 -14.42
C LYS A 229 5.15 1.74 -15.95
N GLY A 230 4.53 2.82 -16.42
CA GLY A 230 4.30 3.03 -17.85
C GLY A 230 3.27 2.08 -18.47
N VAL A 231 2.33 1.57 -17.67
CA VAL A 231 1.27 0.64 -18.10
C VAL A 231 -0.11 1.20 -17.74
N ASP A 232 -1.17 0.67 -18.34
CA ASP A 232 -2.56 1.07 -18.06
C ASP A 232 -3.33 0.09 -17.16
N SER A 233 -2.64 -0.96 -16.71
CA SER A 233 -3.24 -2.04 -15.93
C SER A 233 -2.48 -2.30 -14.64
N GLY A 234 -3.15 -2.91 -13.66
CA GLY A 234 -2.56 -3.29 -12.39
C GLY A 234 -3.32 -4.44 -11.73
N ILE A 235 -2.66 -5.12 -10.80
CA ILE A 235 -3.23 -6.23 -10.06
C ILE A 235 -3.57 -5.78 -8.65
N LEU A 236 -4.85 -5.84 -8.30
CA LEU A 236 -5.31 -5.63 -6.94
C LEU A 236 -5.49 -6.96 -6.22
N ILE A 237 -4.80 -7.17 -5.11
CA ILE A 237 -5.02 -8.28 -4.19
C ILE A 237 -5.70 -7.73 -2.93
N ILE A 238 -6.83 -8.31 -2.53
CA ILE A 238 -7.52 -7.96 -1.28
C ILE A 238 -7.65 -9.19 -0.40
N ALA A 239 -7.10 -9.12 0.82
CA ALA A 239 -7.25 -10.14 1.84
C ALA A 239 -8.24 -9.68 2.93
N GLU A 240 -9.09 -10.60 3.39
CA GLU A 240 -9.89 -10.38 4.59
C GLU A 240 -9.03 -10.47 5.84
N ARG A 241 -9.21 -9.48 6.71
CA ARG A 241 -8.54 -9.44 7.99
C ARG A 241 -9.18 -10.41 8.97
N ASP A 242 -10.49 -10.37 9.09
CA ASP A 242 -11.23 -11.12 10.11
C ASP A 242 -11.84 -12.42 9.54
N GLY A 243 -11.76 -12.60 8.21
CA GLY A 243 -12.22 -13.79 7.49
C GLY A 243 -11.09 -14.61 6.86
N GLU A 244 -11.48 -15.52 5.97
CA GLU A 244 -10.59 -16.45 5.27
C GLU A 244 -10.53 -16.18 3.76
N ARG A 245 -11.18 -15.14 3.24
CA ARG A 245 -11.21 -14.88 1.79
C ARG A 245 -10.03 -14.02 1.36
N LEU A 246 -9.49 -14.32 0.19
CA LEU A 246 -8.57 -13.46 -0.53
C LEU A 246 -9.03 -13.42 -1.99
N THR A 247 -8.99 -12.25 -2.61
CA THR A 247 -9.32 -12.08 -4.03
C THR A 247 -8.20 -11.36 -4.75
N ALA A 248 -8.09 -11.60 -6.05
CA ALA A 248 -7.21 -10.86 -6.93
C ALA A 248 -7.98 -10.46 -8.18
N LEU A 249 -7.72 -9.26 -8.68
CA LEU A 249 -8.39 -8.66 -9.82
C LEU A 249 -7.34 -7.99 -10.71
N CYS A 250 -7.40 -8.24 -12.01
CA CYS A 250 -6.65 -7.43 -12.99
C CYS A 250 -7.56 -6.27 -13.42
N VAL A 251 -7.08 -5.04 -13.25
CA VAL A 251 -7.85 -3.82 -13.53
C VAL A 251 -7.14 -3.01 -14.61
N SER A 252 -7.87 -2.54 -15.62
CA SER A 252 -7.38 -1.74 -16.75
C SER A 252 -8.20 -0.46 -16.92
N GLY A 253 -7.71 0.49 -17.74
CA GLY A 253 -8.28 1.84 -17.87
C GLY A 253 -7.82 2.80 -16.77
N LEU A 254 -6.74 2.44 -16.07
CA LEU A 254 -6.31 3.14 -14.86
C LEU A 254 -5.77 4.54 -15.14
N THR A 255 -5.06 4.72 -16.25
CA THR A 255 -4.42 6.00 -16.60
C THR A 255 -5.48 7.06 -16.85
N GLU A 256 -6.46 6.78 -17.72
CA GLU A 256 -7.54 7.71 -18.01
C GLU A 256 -8.36 8.01 -16.76
N PHE A 257 -8.71 6.97 -15.99
CA PHE A 257 -9.42 7.13 -14.72
C PHE A 257 -8.70 8.10 -13.78
N HIS A 258 -7.38 7.95 -13.60
CA HIS A 258 -6.59 8.84 -12.75
C HIS A 258 -6.57 10.26 -13.30
N LEU A 259 -6.18 10.44 -14.56
CA LEU A 259 -6.02 11.77 -15.17
C LEU A 259 -7.33 12.56 -15.17
N LYS A 260 -8.45 11.93 -15.56
CA LYS A 260 -9.80 12.54 -15.55
C LYS A 260 -10.17 13.04 -14.16
N ASN A 261 -9.92 12.23 -13.12
CA ASN A 261 -10.24 12.62 -11.75
C ASN A 261 -9.34 13.75 -11.23
N ILE A 262 -8.03 13.69 -11.50
CA ILE A 262 -7.11 14.76 -11.07
C ILE A 262 -7.42 16.07 -11.79
N GLN A 263 -7.64 16.05 -13.11
CA GLN A 263 -8.04 17.24 -13.86
C GLN A 263 -9.31 17.87 -13.29
N ARG A 264 -10.35 17.06 -13.07
CA ARG A 264 -11.60 17.52 -12.44
C ARG A 264 -11.34 18.20 -11.09
N TRP A 265 -10.60 17.55 -10.20
CA TRP A 265 -10.36 18.08 -8.85
C TRP A 265 -9.52 19.36 -8.83
N VAL A 266 -8.56 19.48 -9.75
CA VAL A 266 -7.77 20.71 -9.93
C VAL A 266 -8.66 21.84 -10.40
N SER A 267 -9.50 21.61 -11.42
CA SER A 267 -10.44 22.61 -11.92
C SER A 267 -11.43 23.07 -10.85
N GLU A 268 -11.99 22.13 -10.07
CA GLU A 268 -12.86 22.45 -8.93
C GLU A 268 -12.14 23.28 -7.85
N ALA A 269 -10.89 22.94 -7.53
CA ALA A 269 -10.12 23.67 -6.53
C ALA A 269 -9.72 25.09 -6.99
N SER A 270 -9.49 25.29 -8.29
CA SER A 270 -9.24 26.62 -8.88
C SER A 270 -10.49 27.51 -8.80
N GLN A 271 -11.67 26.96 -9.08
CA GLN A 271 -12.95 27.69 -8.99
C GLN A 271 -13.29 28.13 -7.56
N GLU A 272 -12.85 27.37 -6.56
CA GLU A 272 -13.06 27.67 -5.14
C GLU A 272 -12.05 28.65 -4.53
N GLY A 273 -11.13 29.21 -5.33
CA GLY A 273 -10.05 30.08 -4.83
C GLY A 273 -9.10 29.37 -3.87
N ALA A 274 -9.09 28.03 -3.85
CA ALA A 274 -8.35 27.22 -2.89
C ALA A 274 -6.89 26.95 -3.29
N LEU A 275 -6.50 27.37 -4.48
CA LEU A 275 -5.16 27.24 -5.09
C LEU A 275 -4.44 28.61 -5.27
N ALA A 276 -5.04 29.70 -4.78
CA ALA A 276 -4.40 31.01 -4.66
C ALA A 276 -3.60 31.10 -3.34
#